data_AF-A0A8J3GSD1-F1
#
_entry.id   AF-A0A8J3GSD1-F1
#
_cell.length_a   1.000
_cell.length_b   1.000
_cell.length_c   1.000
_cell.angle_alpha   90.00
_cell.angle_beta   90.00
_cell.angle_gamma   90.00
#
_symmetry.space_group_name_H-M   'P 1'
#
loop_
_entity.id
_entity.type
_entity.pdbx_description
1 polymer ?
#
loop_
_entity_poly.entity_id
_entity_poly.type
_entity_poly.pdbx_seq_one_letter_code
_entity_poly.pdbx_strand_id
1 'polypeptide(L)'
;MRALSSSPNRIVALALGVGFGGYGVFAVFTGRPLLAALFLIAAAGLVVAAVLGIASARLANIIAGTAWLVLGYAGLFLVGTEFNVMRLGALSEVALFAAATVHLAVGLGARRDVAA
;
A
#
# COMPACT_ATOMS: atom_id res chain seq x y z
N MET A 1 23.41 -12.72 7.33
CA MET A 1 22.21 -11.87 7.32
C MET A 1 22.62 -10.45 6.91
N ARG A 2 22.27 -10.01 5.70
CA ARG A 2 22.59 -8.65 5.22
C ARG A 2 21.68 -7.70 6.00
N ALA A 3 22.25 -6.84 6.85
CA ALA A 3 21.48 -5.86 7.61
C ALA A 3 20.50 -5.15 6.67
N LEU A 4 19.21 -5.08 7.06
CA LEU A 4 18.22 -4.27 6.38
C LEU A 4 18.76 -2.83 6.39
N SER A 5 19.37 -2.39 5.29
CA SER A 5 19.73 -0.99 5.12
C SER A 5 18.48 -0.16 5.38
N SER A 6 18.60 0.84 6.26
CA SER A 6 17.53 1.71 6.75
C SER A 6 17.03 2.69 5.68
N SER A 7 16.90 2.23 4.43
CA SER A 7 16.40 3.07 3.36
C SER A 7 14.91 3.34 3.59
N PRO A 8 14.46 4.60 3.41
CA PRO A 8 13.05 4.94 3.58
C PRO A 8 12.13 4.05 2.73
N ASN A 9 12.55 3.70 1.51
CA ASN A 9 11.81 2.81 0.62
C ASN A 9 11.55 1.43 1.24
N ARG A 10 12.56 0.81 1.87
CA ARG A 10 12.40 -0.50 2.51
C ARG A 10 11.57 -0.41 3.78
N ILE A 11 11.77 0.63 4.58
CA ILE A 11 11.01 0.86 5.82
C ILE A 11 9.53 1.01 5.50
N VAL A 12 9.19 1.87 4.53
CA VAL A 12 7.80 2.13 4.15
C VAL A 12 7.16 0.90 3.52
N ALA A 13 7.85 0.23 2.60
CA ALA A 13 7.34 -1.01 2.01
C ALA A 13 7.07 -2.07 3.08
N LEU A 14 7.96 -2.23 4.07
CA LEU A 14 7.77 -3.19 5.15
C LEU A 14 6.63 -2.78 6.09
N ALA A 15 6.66 -1.55 6.62
CA ALA A 15 5.71 -1.08 7.62
C ALA A 15 4.28 -1.05 7.07
N LEU A 16 4.10 -0.50 5.87
CA LEU A 16 2.79 -0.45 5.23
C LEU A 16 2.39 -1.79 4.63
N GLY A 17 3.35 -2.61 4.18
CA GLY A 17 3.07 -4.01 3.82
C GLY A 17 2.49 -4.81 4.99
N VAL A 18 3.07 -4.69 6.19
CA VAL A 18 2.54 -5.33 7.41
C VAL A 18 1.18 -4.74 7.79
N GLY A 19 1.02 -3.42 7.75
CA GLY A 19 -0.26 -2.76 8.02
C GLY A 19 -1.37 -3.23 7.07
N PHE A 20 -1.04 -3.38 5.79
CA PHE A 20 -1.96 -3.88 4.77
C PHE A 20 -2.31 -5.35 5.01
N GLY A 21 -1.35 -6.17 5.44
CA GLY A 21 -1.60 -7.56 5.83
C GLY A 21 -2.59 -7.65 6.98
N GLY A 22 -2.39 -6.86 8.04
CA GLY A 22 -3.30 -6.79 9.18
C GLY A 22 -4.71 -6.34 8.79
N TYR A 23 -4.82 -5.30 7.96
CA TYR A 23 -6.12 -4.83 7.46
C TYR A 23 -6.79 -5.86 6.54
N GLY A 24 -6.03 -6.57 5.71
CA GLY A 24 -6.52 -7.64 4.86
C GLY A 24 -7.16 -8.76 5.68
N VAL A 25 -6.51 -9.22 6.75
CA VAL A 25 -7.09 -10.20 7.68
C VAL A 25 -8.37 -9.68 8.32
N PHE A 26 -8.39 -8.44 8.81
CA PHE A 26 -9.60 -7.82 9.34
C PHE A 26 -10.75 -7.73 8.31
N ALA A 27 -10.42 -7.44 7.04
CA ALA A 27 -11.40 -7.38 5.96
C ALA A 27 -12.06 -8.74 5.67
N VAL A 28 -11.37 -9.86 5.91
CA VAL A 28 -11.98 -11.21 5.83
C VAL A 28 -13.11 -11.34 6.85
N PHE A 29 -12.85 -10.98 8.11
CA PHE A 29 -13.81 -11.14 9.20
C PHE A 29 -14.98 -10.14 9.17
N THR A 30 -14.88 -9.09 8.36
CA THR A 30 -15.95 -8.11 8.16
C THR A 30 -16.76 -8.35 6.87
N GLY A 31 -16.56 -9.50 6.21
CA GLY A 31 -17.32 -9.88 5.02
C GLY A 31 -16.94 -9.06 3.77
N ARG A 32 -15.68 -8.61 3.67
CA ARG A 32 -15.14 -7.85 2.53
C ARG A 32 -14.07 -8.68 1.80
N PRO A 33 -14.40 -9.86 1.25
CA PRO A 33 -13.41 -10.83 0.76
C PRO A 33 -12.56 -10.30 -0.41
N LEU A 34 -13.17 -9.55 -1.34
CA LEU A 34 -12.45 -8.96 -2.46
C LEU A 34 -11.40 -7.96 -1.98
N LEU A 35 -11.79 -7.07 -1.05
CA LEU A 35 -10.88 -6.09 -0.49
C LEU A 35 -9.77 -6.76 0.33
N ALA A 36 -10.12 -7.79 1.11
CA ALA A 36 -9.15 -8.58 1.85
C ALA A 36 -8.06 -9.18 0.94
N ALA A 37 -8.46 -9.81 -0.18
CA ALA A 37 -7.52 -10.38 -1.13
C ALA A 37 -6.56 -9.33 -1.69
N LEU A 38 -7.08 -8.15 -2.08
CA LEU A 38 -6.24 -7.06 -2.61
C LEU A 38 -5.20 -6.58 -1.58
N PHE A 39 -5.61 -6.41 -0.32
CA PHE A 39 -4.70 -6.01 0.75
C PHE A 39 -3.65 -7.07 1.06
N LEU A 40 -4.02 -8.35 1.10
CA LEU A 40 -3.08 -9.44 1.36
C LEU A 40 -2.06 -9.62 0.23
N ILE A 41 -2.50 -9.48 -1.03
CA ILE A 41 -1.59 -9.53 -2.20
C ILE A 41 -0.61 -8.36 -2.16
N ALA A 42 -1.10 -7.15 -1.91
CA ALA A 42 -0.23 -5.97 -1.80
C ALA A 42 0.75 -6.09 -0.62
N ALA A 43 0.29 -6.59 0.53
CA ALA A 43 1.12 -6.84 1.69
C ALA A 43 2.28 -7.79 1.36
N ALA A 44 1.98 -8.95 0.75
CA ALA A 44 2.98 -9.91 0.34
C ALA A 44 3.97 -9.30 -0.65
N GLY A 45 3.48 -8.60 -1.68
CA GLY A 45 4.32 -7.93 -2.68
C GLY A 45 5.28 -6.90 -2.08
N LEU A 46 4.79 -6.06 -1.16
CA LEU A 46 5.58 -5.03 -0.49
C LEU A 46 6.64 -5.62 0.44
N VAL A 47 6.29 -6.64 1.23
CA VAL A 47 7.23 -7.34 2.12
C VAL A 47 8.33 -8.02 1.30
N VAL A 48 7.96 -8.74 0.23
CA VAL A 48 8.92 -9.38 -0.67
C VAL A 48 9.82 -8.32 -1.31
N ALA A 49 9.27 -7.22 -1.84
CA ALA A 49 10.06 -6.14 -2.43
C ALA A 49 11.05 -5.50 -1.44
N ALA A 50 10.64 -5.32 -0.18
CA ALA A 50 11.51 -4.82 0.89
C ALA A 50 12.68 -5.77 1.20
N VAL A 51 12.46 -7.09 1.10
CA VAL A 51 13.52 -8.10 1.26
C VAL A 51 14.46 -8.11 0.06
N LEU A 52 13.93 -8.02 -1.16
CA LEU A 52 14.69 -8.10 -2.41
C LEU A 52 15.66 -6.93 -2.61
N GLY A 53 15.33 -5.72 -2.14
CA GLY A 53 16.27 -4.60 -2.13
C GLY A 53 15.63 -3.24 -2.26
N ILE A 54 16.47 -2.18 -2.26
CA ILE A 54 16.01 -0.79 -2.28
C ILE A 54 15.28 -0.44 -3.57
N ALA A 55 15.80 -0.88 -4.72
CA ALA A 55 15.19 -0.62 -6.03
C ALA A 55 13.83 -1.31 -6.17
N SER A 56 13.72 -2.57 -5.75
CA SER A 56 12.46 -3.32 -5.73
C SER A 56 11.44 -2.68 -4.79
N ALA A 57 11.87 -2.33 -3.57
CA ALA A 57 11.02 -1.62 -2.61
C ALA A 57 10.50 -0.29 -3.15
N ARG A 58 11.35 0.47 -3.87
CA ARG A 58 10.96 1.71 -4.52
C ARG A 58 9.89 1.49 -5.58
N LEU A 59 10.10 0.53 -6.49
CA LEU A 59 9.12 0.22 -7.52
C LEU A 59 7.80 -0.25 -6.92
N ALA A 60 7.85 -1.12 -5.91
CA ALA A 60 6.66 -1.58 -5.20
C ALA A 60 5.92 -0.41 -4.52
N ASN A 61 6.64 0.53 -3.91
CA ASN A 61 6.04 1.74 -3.35
C ASN A 61 5.33 2.57 -4.42
N ILE A 62 5.96 2.80 -5.57
CA ILE A 62 5.34 3.56 -6.67
C ILE A 62 4.10 2.84 -7.20
N ILE A 63 4.19 1.53 -7.47
CA ILE A 63 3.10 0.74 -8.05
C ILE A 63 1.92 0.67 -7.07
N ALA A 64 2.17 0.25 -5.82
CA ALA A 64 1.14 0.15 -4.80
C ALA A 64 0.54 1.53 -4.52
N GLY A 65 1.38 2.55 -4.31
CA GLY A 65 0.91 3.92 -4.09
C GLY A 65 0.02 4.43 -5.22
N THR A 66 0.39 4.21 -6.48
CA THR A 66 -0.43 4.61 -7.63
C THR A 66 -1.76 3.86 -7.67
N ALA A 67 -1.73 2.53 -7.54
CA ALA A 67 -2.93 1.70 -7.59
C ALA A 67 -3.93 2.05 -6.47
N TRP A 68 -3.41 2.22 -5.24
CA TRP A 68 -4.23 2.54 -4.08
C TRP A 68 -4.69 4.00 -4.07
N LEU A 69 -3.95 4.92 -4.70
CA LEU A 69 -4.40 6.30 -4.89
C LEU A 69 -5.63 6.33 -5.81
N VAL A 70 -5.55 5.63 -6.95
CA VAL A 70 -6.67 5.51 -7.89
C VAL A 70 -7.87 4.86 -7.21
N LEU A 71 -7.67 3.74 -6.51
CA LEU A 71 -8.75 3.05 -5.83
C LEU A 71 -9.34 3.87 -4.67
N GLY A 72 -8.51 4.50 -3.85
CA GLY A 72 -8.97 5.34 -2.74
C GLY A 72 -9.76 6.55 -3.23
N TYR A 73 -9.26 7.22 -4.28
CA TYR A 73 -9.97 8.35 -4.91
C TYR A 73 -11.30 7.91 -5.52
N ALA A 74 -11.31 6.86 -6.35
CA ALA A 74 -12.54 6.33 -6.93
C ALA A 74 -13.52 5.84 -5.86
N GLY A 75 -13.00 5.22 -4.80
CA GLY A 75 -13.78 4.67 -3.69
C GLY A 75 -14.61 5.71 -2.95
N LEU A 76 -14.10 6.95 -2.80
CA LEU A 76 -14.85 8.05 -2.20
C LEU A 76 -16.15 8.37 -2.94
N PHE A 77 -16.19 8.16 -4.26
CA PHE A 77 -17.38 8.38 -5.09
C PHE A 77 -18.30 7.15 -5.18
N LEU A 78 -17.81 5.97 -4.79
CA LEU A 78 -18.59 4.73 -4.80
C LEU A 78 -19.35 4.49 -3.49
N VAL A 79 -19.02 5.20 -2.40
CA VAL A 79 -19.71 5.06 -1.12
C VAL A 79 -21.21 5.36 -1.28
N GLY A 80 -22.06 4.44 -0.81
CA GLY A 80 -23.51 4.57 -0.90
C GLY A 80 -24.13 4.25 -2.27
N THR A 81 -23.32 3.84 -3.25
CA THR A 81 -23.79 3.47 -4.60
C THR A 81 -23.98 1.96 -4.75
N GLU A 82 -24.79 1.57 -5.74
CA GLU A 82 -24.98 0.16 -6.13
C GLU A 82 -23.71 -0.49 -6.71
N PHE A 83 -22.77 0.31 -7.21
CA PHE A 83 -21.48 -0.14 -7.72
C PHE A 83 -20.45 -0.42 -6.62
N ASN A 84 -20.82 -0.28 -5.34
CA ASN A 84 -19.95 -0.54 -4.19
C ASN A 84 -19.75 -2.04 -3.89
N VAL A 85 -19.25 -2.78 -4.89
CA VAL A 85 -19.04 -4.24 -4.80
C VAL A 85 -18.02 -4.60 -3.70
N MET A 86 -17.09 -3.69 -3.38
CA MET A 86 -16.06 -3.89 -2.35
C MET A 86 -16.50 -3.49 -0.93
N ARG A 87 -17.76 -3.05 -0.75
CA ARG A 87 -18.30 -2.55 0.54
C ARG A 87 -17.40 -1.48 1.17
N LEU A 88 -16.97 -0.54 0.34
CA LEU A 88 -16.21 0.67 0.62
C LEU A 88 -16.92 1.51 1.70
N GLY A 89 -16.15 1.99 2.69
CA GLY A 89 -16.57 2.91 3.74
C GLY A 89 -15.66 4.15 3.77
N ALA A 90 -16.26 5.34 3.85
CA ALA A 90 -15.55 6.63 3.69
C ALA A 90 -14.24 6.75 4.53
N LEU A 91 -14.27 6.34 5.80
CA LEU A 91 -13.09 6.42 6.67
C LEU A 91 -11.95 5.50 6.21
N SER A 92 -12.24 4.28 5.76
CA SER A 92 -11.19 3.37 5.28
C SER A 92 -10.56 3.86 3.97
N GLU A 93 -11.32 4.58 3.14
CA GLU A 93 -10.81 5.06 1.85
C GLU A 93 -9.96 6.32 2.00
N VAL A 94 -10.32 7.18 2.97
CA VAL A 94 -9.43 8.29 3.37
C VAL A 94 -8.11 7.74 3.93
N ALA A 95 -8.16 6.72 4.79
CA ALA A 95 -6.95 6.08 5.31
C ALA A 95 -6.11 5.44 4.19
N LEU A 96 -6.76 4.79 3.22
CA LEU A 96 -6.10 4.22 2.05
C LEU A 96 -5.45 5.29 1.17
N PHE A 97 -6.13 6.41 0.93
CA PHE A 97 -5.60 7.55 0.19
C PHE A 97 -4.36 8.13 0.88
N ALA A 98 -4.39 8.28 2.21
CA ALA A 98 -3.24 8.73 2.99
C ALA A 98 -2.07 7.73 2.86
N ALA A 99 -2.32 6.43 3.02
CA ALA A 99 -1.30 5.40 2.86
C ALA A 99 -0.70 5.35 1.44
N ALA A 100 -1.53 5.54 0.41
CA ALA A 100 -1.13 5.62 -0.99
C ALA A 100 -0.21 6.83 -1.24
N THR A 101 -0.55 7.97 -0.64
CA THR A 101 0.26 9.19 -0.72
C THR A 101 1.63 8.99 -0.07
N VAL A 102 1.70 8.30 1.08
CA VAL A 102 2.98 7.96 1.73
C VAL A 102 3.84 7.06 0.84
N HIS A 103 3.24 6.03 0.23
CA HIS A 103 3.95 5.15 -0.71
C HIS A 103 4.54 5.94 -1.88
N LEU A 104 3.74 6.81 -2.52
CA LEU A 104 4.20 7.65 -3.63
C LEU A 104 5.28 8.64 -3.20
N ALA A 105 5.08 9.34 -2.08
CA ALA A 105 6.04 10.31 -1.57
C ALA A 105 7.41 9.67 -1.33
N VAL A 106 7.45 8.46 -0.77
CA VAL A 106 8.71 7.76 -0.50
C VAL A 106 9.29 7.13 -1.77
N GLY A 107 8.46 6.51 -2.62
CA GLY A 107 8.89 5.93 -3.88
C GLY A 107 9.48 6.95 -4.86
N LEU A 108 8.88 8.13 -4.94
CA LEU A 108 9.31 9.21 -5.84
C LEU A 108 10.38 10.10 -5.20
N GLY A 109 10.23 10.47 -3.92
CA GLY A 109 11.02 11.49 -3.26
C GLY A 109 12.26 11.00 -2.51
N ALA A 110 12.33 9.74 -2.07
CA ALA A 110 13.46 9.23 -1.29
C ALA A 110 14.66 8.80 -2.15
N ARG A 111 14.92 9.48 -3.27
CA ARG A 111 16.14 9.27 -4.07
C ARG A 111 17.34 9.79 -3.28
N ARG A 112 18.33 8.95 -3.05
CA ARG A 112 19.67 9.36 -2.55
C ARG A 112 20.70 9.38 -3.68
N ASP A 113 20.23 9.28 -4.91
CA ASP A 113 21.02 9.21 -6.13
C ASP A 113 21.22 10.61 -6.72
N VAL A 114 21.80 11.52 -5.93
CA VAL A 114 22.68 12.63 -6.38
C VAL A 114 23.62 12.96 -5.21
N ALA A 115 24.75 12.26 -5.12
CA ALA A 115 25.96 12.96 -4.71
C ALA A 115 26.39 13.76 -5.95
N ALA A 116 26.23 15.08 -5.88
CA ALA A 116 26.90 16.02 -6.77
C ALA A 116 28.31 16.26 -6.24
#